data_AF-A0A7C4J672-F1
#
_entry.id   AF-A0A7C4J672-F1
#
_cell.length_a   1.000
_cell.length_b   1.000
_cell.length_c   1.000
_cell.angle_alpha   90.00
_cell.angle_beta   90.00
_cell.angle_gamma   90.00
#
_symmetry.space_group_name_H-M   'P 1'
#
loop_
_entity.id
_entity.type
_entity.pdbx_description
1 polymer ?
#
loop_
_entity_poly.entity_id
_entity_poly.type
_entity_poly.pdbx_seq_one_letter_code
_entity_poly.pdbx_strand_id
1 'polypeptide(L)'
;MIKLIALYSQPADIEAFEHHYAHVHVPLVEKLPGLRKTEWTRLLAGPEGAPPYYMMFEMYFDNLAAYEAAMNSPENKAAGEDLQSFAAGLVTLMLAEAYEDEVRRVKSDE
;
A
#
# COMPACT_ATOMS: atom_id res chain seq x y z
N MET A 1 -14.35 -1.01 4.20
CA MET A 1 -13.70 0.01 3.34
C MET A 1 -13.16 -0.64 2.08
N ILE A 2 -12.77 0.14 1.08
CA ILE A 2 -12.00 -0.36 -0.07
C ILE A 2 -10.53 -0.04 0.16
N LYS A 3 -9.64 -0.97 -0.17
CA LYS A 3 -8.20 -0.69 -0.20
C LYS A 3 -7.54 -1.20 -1.47
N LEU A 4 -6.58 -0.45 -1.96
CA LEU A 4 -5.63 -0.91 -2.97
C LEU A 4 -4.35 -1.33 -2.25
N ILE A 5 -3.94 -2.58 -2.47
CA ILE A 5 -2.73 -3.17 -1.90
C ILE A 5 -1.68 -3.23 -3.00
N ALA A 6 -0.46 -2.79 -2.70
CA ALA A 6 0.73 -3.00 -3.51
C ALA A 6 1.70 -3.90 -2.75
N LEU A 7 2.06 -5.06 -3.31
CA LEU A 7 3.11 -5.93 -2.80
C LEU A 7 4.34 -5.82 -3.68
N TYR A 8 5.49 -5.57 -3.06
CA TYR A 8 6.77 -5.43 -3.75
C TYR A 8 7.63 -6.66 -3.44
N SER A 9 8.11 -7.32 -4.48
CA SER A 9 9.20 -8.29 -4.37
C SER A 9 10.53 -7.60 -3.99
N GLN A 10 11.55 -8.38 -3.67
CA GLN A 10 12.85 -7.86 -3.23
C GLN A 10 13.50 -6.94 -4.29
N PRO A 11 13.67 -5.63 -4.00
CA PRO A 11 14.41 -4.76 -4.89
C PRO A 11 15.90 -5.12 -4.89
N ALA A 12 16.58 -4.90 -6.03
CA ALA A 12 18.01 -5.12 -6.16
C ALA A 12 18.85 -4.14 -5.32
N ASP A 13 18.37 -2.90 -5.21
CA ASP A 13 18.93 -1.84 -4.36
C ASP A 13 17.84 -1.36 -3.40
N ILE A 14 17.91 -1.81 -2.15
CA ILE A 14 16.93 -1.47 -1.11
C ILE A 14 17.00 0.01 -0.76
N GLU A 15 18.19 0.56 -0.58
CA GLU A 15 18.35 1.93 -0.10
C GLU A 15 17.81 2.93 -1.12
N ALA A 16 18.15 2.74 -2.40
CA ALA A 16 17.62 3.56 -3.49
C ALA A 16 16.09 3.43 -3.62
N PHE A 17 15.57 2.20 -3.53
CA PHE A 17 14.13 1.94 -3.59
C PHE A 17 13.39 2.69 -2.48
N GLU A 18 13.83 2.54 -1.23
CA GLU A 18 13.14 3.14 -0.08
C GLU A 18 13.27 4.66 -0.02
N HIS A 19 14.43 5.19 -0.41
CA HIS A 19 14.61 6.63 -0.51
C HIS A 19 13.63 7.22 -1.52
N HIS A 20 13.53 6.64 -2.72
CA HIS A 20 12.57 7.05 -3.74
C HIS A 20 11.12 6.86 -3.26
N TYR A 21 10.84 5.73 -2.60
CA TYR A 21 9.51 5.42 -2.08
C TYR A 21 9.01 6.50 -1.11
N ALA A 22 9.82 6.82 -0.10
CA ALA A 22 9.43 7.76 0.95
C ALA A 22 9.38 9.22 0.48
N HIS A 23 10.29 9.63 -0.40
CA HIS A 23 10.47 11.06 -0.74
C HIS A 23 9.82 11.47 -2.06
N VAL A 24 9.48 10.50 -2.93
CA VAL A 24 8.87 10.76 -4.24
C VAL A 24 7.52 10.06 -4.34
N HIS A 25 7.49 8.74 -4.19
CA HIS A 25 6.29 7.96 -4.48
C HIS A 25 5.15 8.24 -3.50
N VAL A 26 5.40 8.14 -2.19
CA VAL A 26 4.38 8.38 -1.16
C VAL A 26 3.77 9.79 -1.26
N PRO A 27 4.56 10.89 -1.39
CA PRO A 27 4.00 12.22 -1.60
C PRO A 27 3.16 12.40 -2.87
N LEU A 28 3.39 11.60 -3.92
CA LEU A 28 2.53 11.56 -5.11
C LEU A 28 1.22 10.85 -4.79
N VAL A 29 1.29 9.71 -4.10
CA VAL A 29 0.11 8.94 -3.70
C VAL A 29 -0.79 9.73 -2.75
N GLU A 30 -0.22 10.48 -1.80
CA GLU A 30 -0.98 11.26 -0.81
C GLU A 30 -1.86 12.36 -1.44
N LYS A 31 -1.64 12.68 -2.72
CA LYS A 31 -2.47 13.65 -3.46
C LYS A 31 -3.72 13.03 -4.07
N LEU A 32 -3.87 11.71 -4.07
CA LEU A 32 -5.04 11.05 -4.64
C LEU A 32 -6.33 11.52 -3.94
N PRO A 33 -7.37 11.90 -4.71
CA PRO A 33 -8.61 12.38 -4.11
C PRO A 33 -9.32 11.23 -3.37
N GLY A 34 -9.92 11.55 -2.22
CA GLY A 34 -10.68 10.57 -1.43
C GLY A 34 -9.84 9.56 -0.65
N LEU A 35 -8.52 9.67 -0.67
CA LEU A 35 -7.61 8.87 0.14
C LEU A 35 -7.84 9.13 1.63
N ARG A 36 -7.96 8.06 2.41
CA ARG A 36 -8.22 8.12 3.86
C ARG A 36 -7.02 7.81 4.72
N LYS A 37 -6.20 6.88 4.25
CA LYS A 37 -5.01 6.40 4.95
C LYS A 37 -4.06 5.80 3.94
N THR A 38 -2.78 5.92 4.24
CA THR A 38 -1.71 5.15 3.62
C THR A 38 -0.90 4.44 4.71
N GLU A 39 -0.41 3.25 4.40
CA GLU A 39 0.50 2.50 5.27
C GLU A 39 1.43 1.68 4.40
N TRP A 40 2.74 1.79 4.62
CA TRP A 40 3.74 0.93 4.00
C TRP A 40 4.50 0.19 5.09
N THR A 41 4.74 -1.08 4.84
CA THR A 41 5.21 -2.03 5.84
C THR A 41 6.28 -2.92 5.22
N ARG A 42 7.45 -2.94 5.84
CA ARG A 42 8.48 -3.95 5.55
C ARG A 42 8.03 -5.30 6.09
N LEU A 43 8.12 -6.33 5.26
CA LEU A 43 7.78 -7.69 5.64
C LEU A 43 9.03 -8.39 6.17
N LEU A 44 8.95 -8.86 7.43
CA LEU A 44 10.01 -9.59 8.09
C LEU A 44 9.78 -11.09 7.98
N ALA A 45 10.82 -11.88 8.24
CA ALA A 45 10.67 -13.32 8.35
C ALA A 45 9.73 -13.68 9.50
N GLY A 46 8.72 -14.50 9.20
CA GLY A 46 7.76 -15.01 10.17
C GLY A 46 8.06 -16.46 10.57
N PRO A 47 7.11 -17.14 11.25
CA PRO A 47 7.25 -18.55 11.63
C PRO A 47 7.47 -19.50 10.45
N GLU A 48 6.92 -19.17 9.27
CA GLU A 48 7.09 -19.94 8.03
C GLU A 48 8.35 -19.53 7.23
N GLY A 49 9.16 -18.60 7.77
CA GLY A 49 10.36 -18.08 7.11
C GLY A 49 10.13 -16.74 6.40
N ALA A 50 11.02 -16.43 5.45
CA ALA A 50 10.97 -15.18 4.70
C ALA A 50 9.88 -15.25 3.61
N PRO A 51 8.98 -14.25 3.53
CA PRO A 51 7.98 -14.19 2.46
C PRO A 51 8.64 -13.86 1.10
N PRO A 52 7.96 -14.13 -0.03
CA PRO A 52 8.46 -13.75 -1.36
C PRO A 52 8.41 -12.22 -1.62
N TYR A 53 7.90 -11.45 -0.66
CA TYR A 53 7.71 -10.01 -0.75
C TYR A 53 8.56 -9.29 0.28
N TYR A 54 9.14 -8.17 -0.12
CA TYR A 54 9.93 -7.28 0.74
C TYR A 54 9.04 -6.28 1.48
N MET A 55 8.02 -5.75 0.80
CA MET A 55 7.22 -4.64 1.32
C MET A 55 5.77 -4.73 0.85
N MET A 56 4.86 -4.23 1.68
CA MET A 56 3.46 -3.99 1.36
C MET A 56 3.16 -2.49 1.48
N PHE A 57 2.26 -1.99 0.65
CA PHE A 57 1.66 -0.67 0.80
C PHE A 57 0.15 -0.75 0.60
N GLU A 58 -0.58 0.02 1.40
CA GLU A 58 -2.04 0.00 1.45
C GLU A 58 -2.57 1.43 1.36
N MET A 59 -3.50 1.65 0.44
CA MET A 59 -4.25 2.89 0.26
C MET A 59 -5.72 2.64 0.55
N TYR A 60 -6.32 3.42 1.44
CA TYR A 60 -7.70 3.21 1.90
C TYR A 60 -8.65 4.27 1.34
N PHE A 61 -9.83 3.83 0.93
CA PHE A 61 -10.92 4.64 0.40
C PHE A 61 -12.24 4.22 1.07
N ASP A 62 -13.19 5.16 1.18
CA ASP A 62 -14.48 4.89 1.85
C ASP A 62 -15.26 3.77 1.16
N ASN A 63 -15.26 3.77 -0.18
CA ASN A 63 -16.04 2.87 -1.03
C ASN A 63 -15.44 2.77 -2.44
N LEU A 64 -16.04 1.93 -3.28
CA LEU A 64 -15.53 1.65 -4.63
C LEU A 64 -15.59 2.89 -5.54
N ALA A 65 -16.63 3.71 -5.43
CA ALA A 65 -16.75 4.92 -6.23
C ALA A 65 -15.66 5.95 -5.90
N ALA A 66 -15.28 6.09 -4.63
CA ALA A 66 -14.16 6.94 -4.22
C ALA A 66 -12.82 6.42 -4.77
N TYR A 67 -12.60 5.11 -4.73
CA TYR A 67 -11.43 4.47 -5.34
C TYR A 67 -11.37 4.71 -6.85
N GLU A 68 -12.47 4.49 -7.58
CA GLU A 68 -12.52 4.68 -9.03
C GLU A 68 -12.27 6.14 -9.42
N ALA A 69 -12.82 7.10 -8.66
CA ALA A 69 -12.54 8.51 -8.85
C ALA A 69 -11.05 8.82 -8.65
N ALA A 70 -10.42 8.24 -7.62
CA ALA A 70 -8.99 8.36 -7.38
C ALA A 70 -8.16 7.78 -8.54
N MET A 71 -8.49 6.58 -9.02
CA MET A 71 -7.73 5.93 -10.09
C MET A 71 -7.82 6.67 -11.43
N ASN A 72 -8.93 7.36 -11.69
CA ASN A 72 -9.12 8.16 -12.91
C ASN A 72 -8.54 9.58 -12.82
N SER A 73 -7.94 9.95 -11.69
CA SER A 73 -7.43 11.31 -11.45
C SER A 73 -6.07 11.58 -12.12
N PRO A 74 -5.74 12.86 -12.42
CA PRO A 74 -4.40 13.23 -12.88
C PRO A 74 -3.32 12.94 -11.84
N GLU A 75 -3.65 12.99 -10.55
CA GLU A 75 -2.74 12.64 -9.45
C GLU A 75 -2.35 11.15 -9.52
N ASN A 76 -3.33 10.26 -9.75
CA ASN A 76 -3.04 8.84 -9.94
C ASN A 76 -2.24 8.56 -11.21
N LYS A 77 -2.47 9.32 -12.29
CA LYS A 77 -1.62 9.22 -13.48
C LYS A 77 -0.16 9.50 -13.14
N ALA A 78 0.13 10.56 -12.39
CA ALA A 78 1.49 10.89 -11.98
C ALA A 78 2.10 9.84 -11.04
N ALA A 79 1.34 9.35 -10.05
CA ALA A 79 1.79 8.28 -9.16
C ALA A 79 2.04 6.96 -9.90
N GLY A 80 1.21 6.63 -10.89
CA GLY A 80 1.36 5.44 -11.73
C GLY A 80 2.57 5.52 -12.67
N GLU A 81 2.82 6.67 -13.29
CA GLU A 81 4.02 6.91 -14.11
C GLU A 81 5.29 6.76 -13.27
N ASP A 82 5.30 7.33 -12.06
CA ASP A 82 6.39 7.15 -11.11
C ASP A 82 6.58 5.68 -10.72
N LEU A 83 5.50 4.98 -10.34
CA LEU A 83 5.54 3.56 -9.98
C LEU A 83 6.18 2.68 -11.06
N GLN A 84 5.83 2.92 -12.33
CA GLN A 84 6.42 2.19 -13.46
C GLN A 84 7.92 2.48 -13.63
N SER A 85 8.39 3.66 -13.23
CA SER A 85 9.80 4.04 -13.41
C SER A 85 10.76 3.29 -12.46
N PHE A 86 10.35 3.02 -11.22
CA PHE A 86 11.24 2.44 -10.20
C PHE A 86 10.85 1.02 -9.76
N ALA A 87 9.59 0.62 -9.94
CA ALA A 87 9.07 -0.66 -9.43
C ALA A 87 8.43 -1.54 -10.51
N ALA A 88 8.60 -1.23 -11.80
CA ALA A 88 8.15 -2.10 -12.88
C ALA A 88 8.73 -3.52 -12.72
N GLY A 89 7.85 -4.52 -12.78
CA GLY A 89 8.21 -5.93 -12.56
C GLY A 89 8.42 -6.33 -11.09
N LEU A 90 8.45 -5.37 -10.15
CA LEU A 90 8.55 -5.66 -8.72
C LEU A 90 7.19 -5.68 -8.01
N VAL A 91 6.24 -4.88 -8.51
CA VAL A 91 4.96 -4.61 -7.85
C VAL A 91 3.82 -5.51 -8.35
N THR A 92 3.03 -6.03 -7.42
CA THR A 92 1.72 -6.66 -7.64
C THR A 92 0.63 -5.80 -7.00
N LEU A 93 -0.38 -5.39 -7.77
CA LEU A 93 -1.50 -4.60 -7.29
C LEU A 93 -2.76 -5.46 -7.09
N MET A 94 -3.47 -5.26 -5.99
CA MET A 94 -4.72 -5.96 -5.68
C MET A 94 -5.74 -5.00 -5.07
N LEU A 95 -6.95 -5.00 -5.61
CA LEU A 95 -8.09 -4.32 -4.99
C LEU A 95 -8.76 -5.25 -3.99
N ALA A 96 -9.05 -4.76 -2.79
CA ALA A 96 -9.66 -5.56 -1.74
C ALA A 96 -10.77 -4.80 -1.00
N GLU A 97 -11.76 -5.55 -0.53
CA GLU A 97 -12.64 -5.11 0.54
C GLU A 97 -11.95 -5.34 1.88
N ALA A 98 -11.90 -4.31 2.71
CA ALA A 98 -11.35 -4.37 4.06
C ALA A 98 -12.49 -4.33 5.09
N TYR A 99 -12.48 -5.30 5.99
CA TYR A 99 -13.37 -5.42 7.14
C TYR A 99 -12.54 -5.16 8.40
N GLU A 100 -12.99 -4.24 9.25
CA GLU A 100 -12.30 -3.86 10.48
C GLU A 100 -13.16 -4.31 11.67
N ASP A 101 -12.60 -5.15 12.53
CA ASP A 101 -13.23 -5.63 13.75
C ASP A 101 -12.56 -5.03 14.99
N GLU A 102 -13.35 -4.61 15.98
CA GLU A 102 -12.81 -4.25 17.28
C GLU A 102 -12.37 -5.50 18.05
N VAL A 103 -11.17 -5.47 18.61
CA VAL A 103 -10.67 -6.56 19.47
C VAL A 103 -11.55 -6.66 20.72
N ARG A 104 -12.34 -7.73 20.80
CA ARG A 104 -13.17 -8.03 21.98
C ARG A 104 -12.26 -8.34 23.17
N ARG A 105 -12.09 -7.38 24.08
CA ARG A 105 -11.43 -7.65 25.36
C ARG A 105 -12.34 -8.52 26.22
N VAL A 106 -11.91 -9.76 26.49
CA VAL A 106 -12.51 -10.57 27.55
C VAL A 106 -12.11 -9.90 28.87
N LYS A 107 -13.08 -9.41 29.64
CA LYS A 107 -12.82 -9.03 31.03
C LYS A 107 -12.45 -10.33 31.75
N SER A 108 -11.23 -10.42 32.28
CA SER A 108 -10.93 -11.40 33.31
C SER A 108 -11.71 -11.01 34.55
N ASP A 109 -12.72 -11.80 34.90
CA ASP A 109 -13.37 -11.67 36.20
C ASP A 109 -12.30 -11.96 37.28
N GLU A 110 -12.03 -10.97 38.12
CA GLU A 110 -11.25 -11.12 39.37
C GLU A 110 -12.08 -11.83 40.45
#